data_AF-A0A352VQX3-F1
#
_entry.id   AF-A0A352VQX3-F1
#
_cell.length_a   1.000
_cell.length_b   1.000
_cell.length_c   1.000
_cell.angle_alpha   90.00
_cell.angle_beta   90.00
_cell.angle_gamma   90.00
#
_symmetry.space_group_name_H-M   'P 1'
#
loop_
_entity.id
_entity.type
_entity.pdbx_description
1 polymer ?
#
loop_
_entity_poly.entity_id
_entity_poly.type
_entity_poly.pdbx_seq_one_letter_code
_entity_poly.pdbx_strand_id
1 'polypeptide(L)'
;SEEDALYAIYSLLRPGDAPNVDTARAALERVFFSPKRYDLGRVGRYKINQRLGLDIPSTQTVLTKDDFISIVRHLIELNEGRGYTDDIDHLGN
;
A
#
# COMPACT_ATOMS: atom_id res chain seq x y z
N SER A 1 8.22 10.98 -15.24
CA SER A 1 7.94 12.10 -14.31
C SER A 1 6.84 11.67 -13.33
N GLU A 2 6.50 12.47 -12.30
CA GLU A 2 5.35 12.15 -11.41
C GLU A 2 4.04 12.03 -12.22
N GLU A 3 3.86 12.92 -13.19
CA GLU A 3 2.71 12.96 -14.08
C GLU A 3 2.58 11.67 -14.90
N ASP A 4 3.66 11.20 -15.52
CA ASP A 4 3.66 9.93 -16.27
C ASP A 4 3.28 8.73 -15.37
N ALA A 5 3.74 8.74 -14.11
CA ALA A 5 3.43 7.68 -13.15
C ALA A 5 1.95 7.70 -12.74
N LEU A 6 1.38 8.89 -12.50
CA LEU A 6 -0.04 9.05 -12.22
C LEU A 6 -0.90 8.56 -13.39
N TYR A 7 -0.50 8.88 -14.62
CA TYR A 7 -1.17 8.39 -15.82
C TYR A 7 -1.12 6.87 -15.93
N ALA A 8 0.06 6.27 -15.77
CA ALA A 8 0.22 4.81 -15.82
C ALA A 8 -0.65 4.09 -14.76
N ILE A 9 -0.65 4.58 -13.52
CA ILE A 9 -1.45 3.99 -12.44
C ILE A 9 -2.95 4.14 -12.74
N TYR A 10 -3.39 5.30 -13.20
CA TYR A 10 -4.80 5.51 -13.52
C TYR A 10 -5.28 4.63 -14.66
N SER A 11 -4.48 4.44 -15.72
CA SER A 11 -4.81 3.55 -16.84
C SER A 11 -4.98 2.09 -16.39
N LEU A 12 -4.24 1.63 -15.38
CA LEU A 12 -4.43 0.31 -14.78
C LEU A 12 -5.72 0.21 -13.96
N LEU A 13 -6.07 1.28 -13.23
CA LEU A 13 -7.30 1.31 -12.43
C LEU A 13 -8.57 1.48 -13.27
N ARG A 14 -8.49 2.21 -14.39
CA ARG A 14 -9.60 2.53 -15.29
C ARG A 14 -9.15 2.45 -16.76
N PRO A 15 -9.16 1.25 -17.35
CA PRO A 15 -8.80 1.06 -18.75
C PRO A 15 -9.80 1.81 -19.66
N GLY A 16 -9.31 2.71 -20.52
CA GLY A 16 -10.11 3.36 -21.57
C GLY A 16 -10.55 4.81 -21.30
N ASP A 17 -10.40 5.33 -20.09
CA ASP A 17 -10.68 6.74 -19.79
C ASP A 17 -9.46 7.61 -20.09
N ALA A 18 -9.63 8.71 -20.84
CA ALA A 18 -8.58 9.71 -21.02
C ALA A 18 -8.34 10.44 -19.69
N PRO A 19 -7.19 10.25 -19.02
CA PRO A 19 -7.01 10.82 -17.70
C PRO A 19 -6.64 12.30 -17.84
N ASN A 20 -7.10 13.11 -16.90
CA ASN A 20 -6.36 14.32 -16.52
C ASN A 20 -5.59 14.01 -15.22
N VAL A 21 -4.45 14.68 -15.03
CA VAL A 21 -3.53 14.43 -13.91
C VAL A 21 -4.23 14.53 -12.55
N ASP A 22 -5.13 15.50 -12.41
CA ASP A 22 -5.88 15.72 -11.17
C ASP A 22 -6.82 14.57 -10.83
N THR A 23 -7.51 14.02 -11.85
CA THR A 23 -8.39 12.86 -11.69
C THR A 23 -7.60 11.61 -11.37
N ALA A 24 -6.43 11.45 -12.00
CA ALA A 24 -5.51 10.35 -11.71
C ALA A 24 -5.03 10.38 -10.25
N ARG A 25 -4.58 11.55 -9.79
CA ARG A 25 -4.18 11.78 -8.40
C ARG A 25 -5.34 11.53 -7.43
N ALA A 26 -6.52 12.09 -7.71
CA ALA A 26 -7.69 11.89 -6.86
C ALA A 26 -8.14 10.42 -6.80
N ALA A 27 -8.01 9.68 -7.90
CA ALA A 27 -8.31 8.25 -7.93
C ALA A 27 -7.36 7.46 -7.03
N LEU A 28 -6.05 7.73 -7.11
CA LEU A 28 -5.04 7.09 -6.26
C LEU A 28 -5.29 7.39 -4.78
N GLU A 29 -5.50 8.67 -4.44
CA GLU A 29 -5.84 9.12 -3.08
C GLU A 29 -7.05 8.38 -2.52
N ARG A 30 -8.07 8.21 -3.36
CA ARG A 30 -9.30 7.53 -2.97
C ARG A 30 -9.12 6.04 -2.72
N VAL A 31 -8.18 5.38 -3.39
CA VAL A 31 -7.98 3.92 -3.26
C VAL A 31 -7.24 3.58 -1.97
N PHE A 32 -6.16 4.29 -1.64
CA PHE A 32 -5.26 3.88 -0.55
C PHE A 32 -5.27 4.80 0.68
N PHE A 33 -5.59 6.08 0.50
CA PHE A 33 -5.42 7.11 1.53
C PHE A 33 -6.75 7.66 2.07
N SER A 34 -7.89 7.18 1.56
CA SER A 34 -9.21 7.65 1.98
C SER A 34 -9.82 6.76 3.06
N PRO A 35 -10.07 7.29 4.28
CA PRO A 35 -10.68 6.52 5.37
C PRO A 35 -12.12 6.06 5.08
N LYS A 36 -12.77 6.66 4.08
CA LYS A 36 -14.13 6.28 3.64
C LYS A 36 -14.12 5.06 2.71
N ARG A 37 -12.97 4.69 2.16
CA ARG A 37 -12.84 3.68 1.09
C ARG A 37 -11.87 2.57 1.44
N TYR A 38 -10.96 2.81 2.37
CA TYR A 38 -9.92 1.88 2.78
C TYR A 38 -9.78 1.89 4.30
N ASP A 39 -9.63 0.72 4.90
CA ASP A 39 -9.44 0.54 6.33
C ASP A 39 -8.75 -0.82 6.58
N LEU A 40 -7.52 -0.80 7.10
CA LEU A 40 -6.80 -1.99 7.57
C LEU A 40 -7.45 -2.59 8.83
N GLY A 41 -8.26 -1.81 9.54
CA GLY A 41 -8.62 -2.05 10.92
C GLY A 41 -7.41 -1.99 11.86
N ARG A 42 -7.69 -2.03 13.16
CA ARG A 42 -6.62 -2.01 14.18
C ARG A 42 -5.70 -3.23 14.10
N VAL A 43 -6.27 -4.39 13.79
CA VAL A 43 -5.52 -5.65 13.65
C VAL A 43 -4.62 -5.61 12.41
N GLY A 44 -5.12 -5.13 11.27
CA GLY A 44 -4.30 -5.00 10.06
C GLY A 44 -3.15 -4.02 10.24
N ARG A 45 -3.40 -2.85 10.85
CA ARG A 45 -2.34 -1.90 11.23
C ARG A 45 -1.31 -2.52 12.18
N TYR A 46 -1.77 -3.25 13.20
CA TYR A 46 -0.87 -3.96 14.12
C TYR A 46 0.02 -4.98 13.38
N LYS A 47 -0.57 -5.83 12.52
CA LYS A 47 0.18 -6.83 11.74
C LYS A 47 1.19 -6.18 10.80
N ILE A 48 0.81 -5.12 10.08
CA ILE A 48 1.71 -4.44 9.15
C ILE A 48 2.88 -3.78 9.89
N ASN A 49 2.62 -3.17 11.05
CA ASN A 49 3.65 -2.58 11.89
C ASN A 49 4.62 -3.63 12.40
N GLN A 50 4.11 -4.75 12.90
CA GLN A 50 4.93 -5.85 13.38
C GLN A 50 5.79 -6.46 12.26
N ARG A 51 5.19 -6.67 11.08
CA ARG A 51 5.85 -7.25 9.91
C ARG A 51 6.97 -6.37 9.37
N LEU A 52 6.72 -5.07 9.26
CA LEU A 52 7.60 -4.11 8.61
C LEU A 52 8.47 -3.31 9.59
N GLY A 53 8.32 -3.53 10.89
CA GLY A 53 9.05 -2.79 11.93
C GLY A 53 8.65 -1.32 12.03
N LEU A 54 7.38 -0.99 11.77
CA LEU A 54 6.86 0.38 11.80
C LEU A 54 6.25 0.72 13.16
N ASP A 55 6.37 1.98 13.57
CA ASP A 55 5.75 2.54 14.78
C ASP A 55 4.67 3.58 14.41
N ILE A 56 3.63 3.11 13.72
CA ILE A 56 2.49 3.94 13.30
C ILE A 56 1.32 3.69 14.26
N PRO A 57 0.61 4.71 14.77
CA PRO A 57 -0.50 4.51 15.69
C PRO A 57 -1.57 3.53 15.19
N SER A 58 -2.10 2.68 16.07
CA SER A 58 -3.15 1.71 15.72
C SER A 58 -4.48 2.35 15.26
N THR A 59 -4.65 3.64 15.52
CA THR A 59 -5.77 4.46 15.04
C THR A 59 -5.60 4.92 13.59
N GLN A 60 -4.38 4.90 13.04
CA GLN A 60 -4.11 5.21 11.64
C GLN A 60 -4.33 3.96 10.79
N THR A 61 -5.57 3.75 10.37
CA THR A 61 -5.95 2.50 9.69
C THR A 61 -5.95 2.58 8.17
N VAL A 62 -5.77 3.76 7.57
CA VAL A 62 -5.41 3.85 6.14
C VAL A 62 -3.91 3.63 5.96
N LEU A 63 -3.51 3.19 4.77
CA LEU A 63 -2.10 3.10 4.40
C LEU A 63 -1.46 4.49 4.38
N THR A 64 -0.16 4.52 4.58
CA THR A 64 0.69 5.71 4.54
C THR A 64 1.79 5.51 3.49
N LYS A 65 2.47 6.58 3.10
CA LYS A 65 3.61 6.47 2.18
C LYS A 65 4.73 5.60 2.75
N ASP A 66 4.96 5.67 4.05
CA ASP A 66 5.97 4.89 4.75
C ASP A 66 5.66 3.38 4.70
N ASP A 67 4.38 3.01 4.73
CA ASP A 67 3.96 1.62 4.52
C ASP A 67 4.41 1.12 3.14
N PHE A 68 4.14 1.86 2.07
CA PHE A 68 4.53 1.47 0.71
C PHE A 68 6.04 1.35 0.55
N ILE A 69 6.80 2.33 1.07
CA ILE A 69 8.26 2.30 1.03
C ILE A 69 8.79 1.05 1.76
N SER A 70 8.22 0.74 2.91
CA SER A 70 8.66 -0.40 3.74
C SER A 70 8.27 -1.74 3.13
N ILE A 71 7.09 -1.83 2.49
CA ILE A 71 6.66 -3.01 1.73
C ILE A 71 7.64 -3.28 0.58
N VAL A 72 7.93 -2.26 -0.24
CA VAL A 72 8.85 -2.43 -1.38
C VAL A 72 10.25 -2.81 -0.90
N ARG A 73 10.74 -2.18 0.17
CA ARG A 73 12.01 -2.56 0.80
C ARG A 73 12.02 -4.02 1.25
N HIS A 74 10.97 -4.45 1.95
CA HIS A 74 10.85 -5.81 2.43
C HIS A 74 10.83 -6.83 1.27
N LEU A 75 10.14 -6.52 0.17
CA LEU A 75 10.15 -7.38 -1.02
C LEU A 75 11.54 -7.50 -1.66
N ILE A 76 12.32 -6.42 -1.69
CA ILE A 76 13.71 -6.44 -2.18
C ILE A 76 14.58 -7.31 -1.27
N GLU A 77 14.44 -7.18 0.06
CA GLU A 77 15.18 -7.99 1.02
C GLU A 77 14.88 -9.49 0.86
N LEU A 78 13.61 -9.85 0.71
CA LEU A 78 13.20 -11.23 0.45
C LEU A 78 13.78 -11.75 -0.86
N ASN A 79 13.79 -10.94 -1.92
CA ASN A 79 14.39 -11.30 -3.20
C ASN A 79 15.92 -11.51 -3.09
N GLU A 80 16.58 -10.81 -2.18
CA GLU A 80 18.00 -10.99 -1.86
C GLU A 80 18.25 -12.12 -0.85
N GLY A 81 17.23 -12.90 -0.50
CA GLY A 81 17.31 -14.03 0.42
C GLY A 81 17.39 -13.66 1.90
N ARG A 82 17.06 -12.42 2.25
CA ARG A 82 17.02 -11.94 3.64
C ARG A 82 15.59 -11.97 4.17
N GLY A 83 15.37 -12.69 5.26
CA GLY A 83 14.05 -12.85 5.89
C GLY A 83 13.35 -14.16 5.49
N TYR A 84 12.06 -14.25 5.79
CA TYR A 84 11.24 -15.44 5.54
C TYR A 84 9.90 -15.06 4.91
N THR A 85 9.42 -15.89 3.98
CA THR A 85 8.09 -15.76 3.38
C THR A 85 7.01 -16.27 4.34
N ASP A 86 5.81 -15.71 4.22
CA ASP A 86 4.67 -16.17 5.00
C ASP A 86 4.15 -17.53 4.53
N ASP A 87 3.76 -18.36 5.49
CA ASP A 87 3.00 -19.58 5.26
C ASP A 87 1.51 -19.27 5.39
N ILE A 88 0.77 -19.37 4.29
CA ILE A 88 -0.67 -19.03 4.25
C ILE A 88 -1.52 -19.93 5.14
N ASP A 89 -1.03 -21.12 5.51
CA ASP A 89 -1.76 -22.09 6.34
C ASP A 89 -1.49 -21.88 7.84
N HIS A 90 -0.58 -20.99 8.21
CA HIS A 90 -0.33 -20.68 9.61
C HIS A 90 -1.51 -19.90 10.20
N LEU A 91 -2.22 -20.52 11.16
CA LEU A 91 -3.40 -19.95 11.85
C LEU A 91 -3.19 -18.59 12.54
N GLY A 92 -1.94 -18.13 12.68
CA GLY A 92 -1.61 -16.78 13.16
C GLY A 92 -1.70 -15.69 12.08
N ASN A 93 -1.82 -16.06 10.81
CA ASN A 93 -1.92 -15.15 9.67
C ASN A 93 -3.33 -14.63 9.42
#